data_AF-A0A443FK85-F1
#
_entry.id   AF-A0A443FK85-F1
#
_cell.length_a   1.000
_cell.length_b   1.000
_cell.length_c   1.000
_cell.angle_alpha   90.00
_cell.angle_beta   90.00
_cell.angle_gamma   90.00
#
_symmetry.space_group_name_H-M   'P 1'
#
loop_
_entity.id
_entity.type
_entity.pdbx_description
1 polymer ?
#
loop_
_entity_poly.entity_id
_entity_poly.type
_entity_poly.pdbx_seq_one_letter_code
_entity_poly.pdbx_strand_id
1 'polypeptide(L)' 'MTARSTKRKPVTLDEIETFLDLVAMRMDKLGPQRAELYLPIWRALEREREKRIEASAILAAAKARLTRSMDRTAALSS' A
#
# COMPACT_ATOMS: atom_id res chain seq x y z
N MET A 1 -8.12 29.52 18.03
CA MET A 1 -6.91 28.79 17.57
C MET A 1 -7.32 27.84 16.47
N THR A 2 -7.04 28.17 15.20
CA THR A 2 -7.40 27.34 14.04
C THR A 2 -6.39 26.21 13.88
N ALA A 3 -6.82 24.97 14.11
CA ALA A 3 -6.02 23.78 13.86
C ALA A 3 -5.72 23.70 12.35
N ARG A 4 -4.46 23.94 11.99
CA ARG A 4 -3.98 23.83 10.61
C ARG A 4 -3.95 22.33 10.27
N SER A 5 -4.95 21.86 9.53
CA SER A 5 -5.00 20.49 8.98
C SER A 5 -3.83 20.32 8.02
N THR A 6 -2.71 19.82 8.53
CA THR A 6 -1.62 19.32 7.70
C THR A 6 -2.12 18.01 7.11
N LYS A 7 -2.66 18.07 5.88
CA LYS A 7 -2.91 16.88 5.07
C LYS A 7 -1.56 16.18 4.92
N ARG A 8 -1.28 15.20 5.79
CA ARG A 8 -0.12 14.33 5.64
C ARG A 8 -0.25 13.67 4.28
N LYS A 9 0.85 13.69 3.51
CA LYS A 9 0.88 12.95 2.24
C LYS A 9 0.45 11.51 2.51
N PRO A 10 -0.42 10.93 1.68
CA PRO A 10 -0.68 9.51 1.76
C PRO A 10 0.65 8.78 1.63
N VAL A 11 0.95 7.88 2.57
CA VAL A 11 2.10 6.98 2.46
C VAL A 11 1.99 6.25 1.11
N THR A 12 3.07 5.90 0.42
CA THR A 12 3.03 5.11 -0.83
C THR A 12 3.37 3.64 -0.58
N LEU A 13 3.13 2.75 -1.57
CA LEU A 13 3.58 1.37 -1.48
C LEU A 13 5.11 1.30 -1.41
N ASP A 14 5.81 2.06 -2.26
CA ASP A 14 7.28 2.12 -2.29
C ASP A 14 7.87 2.62 -0.97
N GLU A 15 7.23 3.59 -0.31
CA GLU A 15 7.62 4.04 1.02
C GLU A 15 7.47 2.90 2.05
N ILE A 16 6.42 2.09 1.97
CA ILE A 16 6.23 0.95 2.88
C ILE A 16 7.31 -0.11 2.66
N GLU A 17 7.61 -0.47 1.41
CA GLU A 17 8.68 -1.42 1.06
C GLU A 17 10.03 -0.93 1.60
N THR A 18 10.35 0.35 1.39
CA THR A 18 11.59 0.97 1.90
C THR A 18 11.68 0.88 3.43
N PHE A 19 10.56 1.07 4.13
CA PHE A 19 10.53 0.95 5.60
C PHE A 19 10.58 -0.50 6.07
N LEU A 20 10.03 -1.45 5.32
CA LEU A 20 10.21 -2.88 5.58
C LEU A 20 11.69 -3.26 5.49
N ASP A 21 12.39 -2.84 4.43
CA ASP A 21 13.84 -3.06 4.28
C ASP A 21 14.63 -2.48 5.45
N LEU A 22 14.28 -1.26 5.89
CA LEU A 22 14.89 -0.63 7.05
C LEU A 22 14.67 -1.44 8.33
N VAL A 23 13.46 -1.94 8.56
CA VAL A 23 13.13 -2.76 9.75
C VAL A 23 13.87 -4.10 9.70
N ALA A 24 13.89 -4.77 8.54
CA ALA A 24 14.64 -6.00 8.35
C ALA A 24 16.13 -5.82 8.67
N MET A 25 16.75 -4.76 8.14
CA MET A 25 18.14 -4.42 8.45
C MET A 25 18.37 -4.18 9.94
N ARG A 26 17.42 -3.58 10.65
CA ARG A 26 17.52 -3.35 12.11
C ARG A 26 17.39 -4.65 12.89
N MET A 27 16.46 -5.52 12.51
CA MET A 27 16.26 -6.84 13.11
C MET A 27 17.52 -7.71 12.97
N ASP A 28 18.12 -7.74 11.78
CA ASP A 28 19.36 -8.48 11.50
C ASP A 28 20.52 -7.98 12.39
N LYS A 29 20.74 -6.67 12.45
CA LYS A 29 21.82 -6.05 13.25
C LYS A 29 21.70 -6.27 14.76
N LEU A 30 20.49 -6.44 15.28
CA LEU A 30 20.24 -6.54 16.73
C LEU A 30 20.30 -7.97 17.26
N GLY A 31 20.29 -8.96 16.35
CA GLY A 31 20.26 -10.38 16.70
C GLY A 31 18.90 -10.85 17.24
N PRO A 32 18.71 -12.17 17.41
CA PRO A 32 17.39 -12.78 17.58
C PRO A 32 16.60 -12.25 18.78
N GLN A 33 17.26 -12.06 19.93
CA GLN A 33 16.61 -11.65 21.19
C GLN A 33 16.05 -10.24 21.15
N ARG A 34 16.67 -9.33 20.38
CA ARG A 34 16.26 -7.92 20.28
C ARG A 34 15.43 -7.64 19.02
N ALA A 35 15.54 -8.48 18.00
CA ALA A 35 14.70 -8.41 16.80
C ALA A 35 13.20 -8.51 17.13
N GLU A 36 12.82 -9.23 18.18
CA GLU A 36 11.43 -9.36 18.62
C GLU A 36 10.73 -8.02 18.89
N LEU A 37 11.49 -7.01 19.33
CA LEU A 37 10.98 -5.65 19.59
C LEU A 37 10.45 -4.96 18.34
N TYR A 38 10.89 -5.39 17.15
CA TYR A 38 10.49 -4.82 15.86
C TYR A 38 9.33 -5.58 15.21
N LEU A 39 8.98 -6.78 15.70
CA LEU A 39 7.88 -7.58 15.14
C LEU A 39 6.54 -6.82 15.06
N PRO A 40 6.13 -6.00 16.05
CA PRO A 40 4.89 -5.23 15.92
C PRO A 40 4.92 -4.23 14.77
N ILE A 41 6.08 -3.59 14.54
CA ILE A 41 6.28 -2.62 13.46
C ILE A 41 6.27 -3.34 12.12
N TRP A 42 7.04 -4.43 12.00
CA TRP A 42 7.07 -5.28 10.80
C TRP A 42 5.67 -5.72 10.37
N ARG A 43 4.91 -6.31 11.30
CA ARG A 43 3.54 -6.78 11.03
C ARG A 43 2.59 -5.65 10.63
N ALA A 44 2.79 -4.45 11.17
CA ALA A 44 1.96 -3.31 10.79
C ALA A 44 2.24 -2.84 9.35
N LEU A 45 3.51 -2.81 8.95
CA LEU A 45 3.92 -2.46 7.59
C LEU A 45 3.45 -3.49 6.56
N GLU A 46 3.63 -4.79 6.84
CA GLU A 46 3.13 -5.88 5.97
C GLU A 46 1.62 -5.79 5.73
N ARG A 47 0.82 -5.58 6.80
CA ARG A 47 -0.64 -5.42 6.65
C ARG A 47 -1.02 -4.22 5.80
N GLU A 48 -0.31 -3.11 5.93
CA GLU A 48 -0.59 -1.90 5.15
C GLU A 48 -0.17 -2.08 3.69
N ARG A 49 0.95 -2.76 3.45
CA ARG A 49 1.41 -3.18 2.12
C ARG A 49 0.35 -4.01 1.39
N GLU A 50 -0.15 -5.06 2.04
CA GLU A 50 -1.19 -5.95 1.49
C GLU A 50 -2.46 -5.17 1.11
N LYS A 51 -2.96 -4.33 2.01
CA LYS A 51 -4.15 -3.49 1.75
C LYS A 51 -3.99 -2.61 0.51
N ARG A 52 -2.80 -2.08 0.28
CA ARG A 52 -2.53 -1.18 -0.86
C ARG A 52 -2.40 -1.92 -2.16
N ILE A 53 -1.79 -3.09 -2.13
CA ILE A 53 -1.73 -3.99 -3.29
C ILE A 53 -3.16 -4.40 -3.67
N GLU A 54 -3.96 -4.83 -2.69
CA GLU A 54 -5.36 -5.20 -2.89
C GLU A 54 -6.17 -4.02 -3.46
N ALA A 55 -6.10 -2.84 -2.84
CA ALA A 55 -6.81 -1.65 -3.33
C ALA A 55 -6.41 -1.28 -4.76
N SER A 56 -5.11 -1.35 -5.09
CA SER A 56 -4.60 -1.09 -6.43
C SER A 56 -5.15 -2.09 -7.45
N ALA A 57 -5.19 -3.38 -7.08
CA ALA A 57 -5.75 -4.43 -7.92
C ALA A 57 -7.26 -4.23 -8.16
N ILE A 58 -8.03 -3.88 -7.12
CA ILE A 58 -9.46 -3.58 -7.23
C ILE A 58 -9.70 -2.41 -8.17
N LEU A 59 -8.95 -1.31 -8.00
CA LEU A 59 -9.09 -0.12 -8.85
C LEU A 59 -8.71 -0.41 -10.31
N ALA A 60 -7.64 -1.18 -10.54
CA ALA A 60 -7.26 -1.61 -11.89
C ALA A 60 -8.35 -2.49 -12.54
N ALA A 61 -8.91 -3.45 -11.80
CA ALA A 61 -10.00 -4.30 -12.28
C ALA A 61 -11.27 -3.49 -12.59
N ALA A 62 -11.61 -2.51 -11.74
CA ALA A 62 -12.74 -1.61 -11.97
C ALA A 62 -12.54 -0.79 -13.25
N LYS A 63 -11.34 -0.25 -13.48
CA LYS A 63 -11.00 0.48 -14.71
C LYS A 63 -11.11 -0.41 -15.95
N ALA A 64 -10.59 -1.63 -15.90
CA ALA A 64 -10.68 -2.60 -17.00
C ALA A 64 -12.14 -3.02 -17.30
N ARG A 65 -12.99 -3.11 -16.27
CA ARG A 65 -14.43 -3.35 -16.46
C ARG A 65 -15.10 -2.15 -17.14
N LEU A 66 -14.78 -0.94 -16.73
CA LEU A 66 -15.33 0.28 -17.32
C LEU A 66 -14.97 0.38 -18.80
N THR A 67 -13.70 0.20 -19.18
CA THR A 67 -13.26 0.20 -20.58
C THR A 67 -14.06 -0.79 -21.42
N ARG A 68 -14.15 -2.06 -20.98
CA ARG A 68 -14.94 -3.07 -21.69
C ARG A 68 -16.42 -2.70 -21.83
N SER A 69 -16.99 -2.02 -20.85
CA SER A 69 -18.37 -1.53 -20.92
C SER A 69 -18.53 -0.46 -22.00
N MET A 70 -17.57 0.48 -22.09
CA MET A 70 -17.58 1.54 -23.09
C MET A 70 -17.41 0.98 -24.50
N ASP A 71 -16.47 0.04 -24.69
CA ASP A 71 -16.23 -0.61 -25.98
C ASP A 71 -17.48 -1.37 -26.47
N ARG A 72 -18.17 -2.06 -25.55
CA ARG A 72 -19.43 -2.74 -25.86
C ARG A 72 -20.51 -1.76 -26.28
N THR A 73 -20.69 -0.65 -25.56
CA THR A 73 -21.68 0.37 -25.93
C THR A 73 -21.36 0.96 -27.31
N ALA A 74 -20.09 1.27 -27.59
CA ALA A 74 -19.67 1.81 -28.89
C ALA A 74 -19.94 0.83 -30.05
N ALA A 75 -19.72 -0.47 -29.82
CA ALA A 75 -20.03 -1.51 -30.79
C ALA A 75 -21.54 -1.73 -31.03
N LEU A 76 -22.40 -1.39 -30.05
CA LEU A 76 -23.86 -1.49 -30.16
C LEU A 76 -24.49 -0.23 -30.79
N SER A 77 -23.78 0.89 -30.80
CA SER A 77 -24.24 2.18 -31.35
C SER A 77 -23.73 2.46 -32.77
N SER A 78 -23.01 1.53 -33.39
CA SER A 78 -22.50 1.60 -34.77
C SER A 78 -23.27 0.62 -35.66
#